data_AF-A0A536UTI8-F1
#
_entry.id   AF-A0A536UTI8-F1
#
_cell.length_a   1.000
_cell.length_b   1.000
_cell.length_c   1.000
_cell.angle_alpha   90.00
_cell.angle_beta   90.00
_cell.angle_gamma   90.00
#
_symmetry.space_group_name_H-M   'P 1'
#
loop_
_entity.id
_entity.type
_entity.pdbx_description
1 polymer ?
#
loop_
_entity_poly.entity_id
_entity_poly.type
_entity_poly.pdbx_seq_one_letter_code
_entity_poly.pdbx_strand_id
1 'polypeptide(L)'
;MPRRSPPKSARSSRIIRFRSIGHRVFSRHIFLNPHLAQLRPYPFERLRALFASVVPNPQKPPISLSIGEPRHPTPRLLLDALAAGAKGLANYPTPAGAPALREAIAEWLKRRHGLISLDPATQVLPVLGSREAL
;
A
#
# COMPACT_ATOMS: atom_id res chain seq x y z
N MET A 1 45.66 31.08 -37.99
CA MET A 1 44.89 31.18 -39.24
C MET A 1 43.43 30.77 -39.00
N PRO A 2 42.46 31.69 -39.07
CA PRO A 2 41.04 31.35 -39.04
C PRO A 2 40.50 31.28 -40.49
N ARG A 3 39.94 30.15 -40.92
CA ARG A 3 39.31 30.04 -42.25
C ARG A 3 37.79 30.24 -42.14
N ARG A 4 37.34 31.17 -42.97
CA ARG A 4 35.98 31.69 -43.18
C ARG A 4 35.03 30.63 -43.76
N SER A 5 33.74 30.69 -43.37
CA SER A 5 32.56 30.20 -44.14
C SER A 5 32.38 31.01 -45.45
N PRO A 6 31.42 30.79 -46.40
CA PRO A 6 30.10 30.09 -46.36
C PRO A 6 29.75 29.43 -47.75
N PRO A 7 28.52 29.42 -48.38
CA PRO A 7 27.10 29.38 -47.92
C PRO A 7 26.17 28.32 -48.62
N LYS A 8 24.98 28.13 -48.00
CA LYS A 8 23.61 27.88 -48.56
C LYS A 8 23.33 26.69 -49.52
N SER A 9 22.46 25.77 -49.10
CA SER A 9 21.46 25.17 -50.01
C SER A 9 20.06 25.22 -49.39
N ALA A 10 19.13 25.77 -50.15
CA ALA A 10 17.72 25.85 -49.84
C ALA A 10 17.04 24.51 -50.17
N ARG A 11 16.23 23.98 -49.25
CA ARG A 11 15.31 22.88 -49.57
C ARG A 11 13.92 23.15 -48.97
N SER A 12 13.08 23.71 -49.84
CA SER A 12 11.67 23.39 -50.10
C SER A 12 10.80 22.98 -48.91
N SER A 13 9.99 23.94 -48.45
CA SER A 13 8.85 23.73 -47.56
C SER A 13 7.79 22.83 -48.22
N ARG A 14 7.80 21.52 -47.91
CA ARG A 14 6.67 20.64 -48.21
C ARG A 14 5.65 20.73 -47.08
N ILE A 15 4.53 21.38 -47.35
CA ILE A 15 3.33 21.38 -46.51
C ILE A 15 2.84 19.94 -46.38
N ILE A 16 2.98 19.34 -45.21
CA ILE A 16 2.41 18.04 -44.87
C ILE A 16 0.92 18.26 -44.60
N ARG A 17 0.05 17.85 -45.54
CA ARG A 17 -1.40 17.74 -45.28
C ARG A 17 -1.62 16.61 -44.28
N PHE A 18 -1.96 16.95 -43.04
CA PHE A 18 -2.48 15.99 -42.06
C PHE A 18 -3.82 15.44 -42.56
N ARG A 19 -3.81 14.20 -43.07
CA ARG A 19 -5.03 13.42 -43.24
C ARG A 19 -5.54 13.06 -41.85
N SER A 20 -6.76 13.48 -41.52
CA SER A 20 -7.52 13.08 -40.34
C SER A 20 -7.47 11.54 -40.18
N ILE A 21 -6.67 11.07 -39.23
CA ILE A 21 -6.68 9.69 -38.77
C ILE A 21 -7.96 9.55 -37.95
N GLY A 22 -8.96 8.91 -38.54
CA GLY A 22 -10.20 8.57 -37.85
C GLY A 22 -9.88 7.84 -36.54
N HIS A 23 -10.47 8.31 -35.45
CA HIS A 23 -10.44 7.66 -34.15
C HIS A 23 -11.06 6.25 -34.27
N ARG A 24 -10.25 5.24 -34.57
CA ARG A 24 -10.59 3.86 -34.22
C ARG A 24 -10.48 3.76 -32.71
N VAL A 25 -11.63 3.79 -32.05
CA VAL A 25 -11.76 3.38 -30.65
C VAL A 25 -11.38 1.90 -30.59
N PHE A 26 -10.11 1.61 -30.32
CA PHE A 26 -9.70 0.28 -29.91
C PHE A 26 -10.34 0.04 -28.54
N SER A 27 -11.43 -0.74 -28.53
CA SER A 27 -12.00 -1.28 -27.30
C SER A 27 -10.95 -2.23 -26.69
N ARG A 28 -10.07 -1.67 -25.85
CA ARG A 28 -9.12 -2.42 -25.03
C ARG A 28 -9.95 -3.23 -24.04
N HIS A 29 -10.23 -4.48 -24.40
CA HIS A 29 -10.67 -5.47 -23.43
C HIS A 29 -9.52 -5.62 -22.43
N ILE A 30 -9.67 -5.01 -21.26
CA ILE A 30 -8.74 -5.21 -20.15
C ILE A 30 -8.98 -6.64 -19.69
N PHE A 31 -8.08 -7.53 -20.09
CA PHE A 31 -8.10 -8.91 -19.62
C PHE A 31 -7.66 -8.92 -18.15
N LEU A 32 -8.63 -8.94 -17.24
CA LEU A 32 -8.39 -9.03 -15.81
C LEU A 32 -8.17 -10.49 -15.42
N ASN A 33 -7.27 -10.74 -14.46
CA ASN A 33 -7.02 -12.09 -13.98
C ASN A 33 -8.34 -12.73 -13.47
N PRO A 34 -8.79 -13.88 -14.04
CA PRO A 34 -10.06 -14.49 -13.71
C PRO A 34 -10.16 -14.94 -12.24
N HIS A 35 -9.03 -15.16 -11.56
CA HIS A 35 -9.01 -15.49 -10.13
C HIS A 35 -9.50 -14.36 -9.25
N LEU A 36 -9.38 -13.09 -9.68
CA LEU A 36 -9.89 -11.96 -8.91
C LEU A 36 -11.43 -11.99 -8.79
N ALA A 37 -12.13 -12.54 -9.78
CA ALA A 37 -13.58 -12.71 -9.73
C ALA A 37 -14.05 -13.74 -8.67
N GLN A 38 -13.13 -14.57 -8.16
CA GLN A 38 -13.43 -15.56 -7.12
C GLN A 38 -13.33 -14.97 -5.70
N LEU A 39 -12.74 -13.78 -5.55
CA LEU A 39 -12.64 -13.10 -4.27
C LEU A 39 -14.03 -12.70 -3.78
N ARG A 40 -14.30 -12.93 -2.49
CA ARG A 40 -15.55 -12.53 -1.87
C ARG A 40 -15.41 -11.13 -1.25
N PRO A 41 -16.48 -10.31 -1.29
CA PRO A 41 -16.49 -9.03 -0.58
C PRO A 41 -16.33 -9.26 0.92
N TYR A 42 -15.87 -8.22 1.62
CA TYR A 42 -15.66 -8.34 3.05
C TYR A 42 -16.98 -8.65 3.78
N PRO A 43 -16.97 -9.46 4.85
CA PRO A 43 -18.19 -9.81 5.58
C PRO A 43 -19.01 -8.60 6.07
N PHE A 44 -18.36 -7.51 6.47
CA PHE A 44 -19.04 -6.30 6.94
C PHE A 44 -19.77 -5.55 5.82
N GLU A 45 -19.28 -5.62 4.58
CA GLU A 45 -19.98 -5.04 3.42
C GLU A 45 -21.27 -5.80 3.13
N ARG A 46 -21.22 -7.14 3.23
CA ARG A 46 -22.43 -7.97 3.12
C ARG A 46 -23.42 -7.66 4.24
N LEU A 47 -22.95 -7.49 5.47
CA LEU A 47 -23.79 -7.13 6.60
C LEU A 47 -24.46 -5.76 6.38
N ARG A 48 -23.71 -4.77 5.89
CA ARG A 48 -24.24 -3.44 5.56
C ARG A 48 -25.32 -3.51 4.47
N ALA A 49 -25.15 -4.35 3.45
CA ALA A 49 -26.15 -4.56 2.41
C ALA A 49 -27.44 -5.17 2.96
N LEU A 50 -27.34 -6.12 3.90
CA LEU A 50 -28.51 -6.73 4.54
C LEU A 50 -29.31 -5.74 5.40
N PHE A 51 -28.64 -4.78 6.03
CA PHE A 51 -29.30 -3.75 6.84
C PHE A 51 -29.78 -2.53 6.05
N ALA A 52 -29.55 -2.47 4.73
CA ALA A 52 -29.85 -1.28 3.93
C ALA A 52 -31.33 -0.86 3.96
N SER A 53 -32.25 -1.80 4.16
CA SER A 53 -33.70 -1.56 4.25
C SER A 53 -34.23 -1.46 5.68
N VAL A 54 -33.37 -1.61 6.69
CA VAL A 54 -33.77 -1.63 8.10
C VAL A 54 -33.66 -0.23 8.67
N VAL A 55 -34.76 0.29 9.22
CA VAL A 55 -34.78 1.58 9.93
C VAL A 55 -34.56 1.32 11.44
N PRO A 56 -33.42 1.74 12.02
CA PRO A 56 -33.17 1.58 13.44
C PRO A 56 -34.12 2.43 14.29
N ASN A 57 -34.34 2.04 15.54
CA ASN A 57 -35.12 2.85 16.48
C ASN A 57 -34.41 4.19 16.75
N PRO A 58 -35.05 5.35 16.47
CA PRO A 58 -34.43 6.67 16.61
C PRO A 58 -34.14 7.07 18.07
N GLN A 59 -34.79 6.41 19.04
CA GLN A 59 -34.61 6.69 20.47
C GLN A 59 -33.41 5.94 21.08
N LYS A 60 -32.74 5.06 20.33
CA LYS A 60 -31.63 4.25 20.84
C LYS A 60 -30.34 4.51 20.06
N PRO A 61 -29.21 4.78 20.75
CA PRO A 61 -27.93 4.91 20.06
C PRO A 61 -27.50 3.54 19.49
N PRO A 62 -26.90 3.51 18.28
CA PRO A 62 -26.42 2.29 17.69
C PRO A 62 -25.20 1.74 18.43
N ILE A 63 -25.15 0.42 18.62
CA ILE A 63 -23.99 -0.29 19.17
C ILE A 63 -23.35 -1.11 18.05
N SER A 64 -22.17 -0.70 17.61
CA SER A 64 -21.44 -1.38 16.53
C SER A 64 -20.51 -2.44 17.10
N LEU A 65 -20.88 -3.72 16.95
CA LEU A 65 -20.08 -4.89 17.34
C LEU A 65 -19.66 -5.74 16.12
N SER A 66 -19.92 -5.25 14.91
CA SER A 66 -19.70 -5.98 13.66
C SER A 66 -18.28 -5.87 13.10
N ILE A 67 -17.47 -4.95 13.63
CA ILE A 67 -16.11 -4.65 13.15
C ILE A 67 -15.16 -4.78 14.34
N GLY A 68 -14.16 -5.65 14.22
CA GLY A 68 -13.13 -5.88 15.23
C GLY A 68 -12.00 -4.85 15.19
N GLU A 69 -12.32 -3.56 15.07
CA GLU A 69 -11.33 -2.48 15.08
C GLU A 69 -11.17 -1.95 16.52
N PRO A 70 -9.93 -1.84 17.05
CA PRO A 70 -9.69 -1.30 18.38
C PRO A 70 -10.08 0.18 18.44
N ARG A 71 -10.81 0.57 19.50
CA ARG A 71 -11.23 1.98 19.72
C ARG A 71 -10.41 2.73 20.77
N HIS A 72 -9.47 2.05 21.42
CA HIS A 72 -8.59 2.67 22.40
C HIS A 72 -7.56 3.57 21.70
N PRO A 73 -7.20 4.72 22.31
CA PRO A 73 -6.17 5.58 21.75
C PRO A 73 -4.83 4.85 21.71
N THR A 74 -4.01 5.20 20.70
CA THR A 74 -2.63 4.69 20.64
C THR A 74 -1.83 5.19 21.84
N PRO A 75 -1.11 4.32 22.57
CA PRO A 75 -0.29 4.73 23.71
C PRO A 75 0.75 5.79 23.35
N ARG A 76 0.92 6.79 24.24
CA ARG A 76 1.80 7.94 24.01
C ARG A 76 3.25 7.55 23.69
N LEU A 77 3.75 6.51 24.37
CA LEU A 77 5.08 5.93 24.15
C LEU A 77 5.34 5.61 22.67
N LEU A 78 4.35 5.06 21.96
CA LEU A 78 4.50 4.69 20.54
C LEU A 78 4.55 5.94 19.64
N LEU A 79 3.74 6.95 19.96
CA LEU A 79 3.72 8.21 19.22
C LEU A 79 5.06 8.94 19.35
N ASP A 80 5.62 8.98 20.57
CA ASP A 80 6.89 9.64 20.83
C ASP A 80 8.06 8.87 20.15
N ALA A 81 8.05 7.54 20.19
CA ALA A 81 9.05 6.72 19.50
C ALA A 81 9.01 6.90 17.97
N LEU A 82 7.81 6.98 17.38
CA LEU A 82 7.64 7.26 15.96
C LEU A 82 8.17 8.66 15.59
N ALA A 83 7.84 9.67 16.39
CA ALA A 83 8.32 11.04 16.17
C ALA A 83 9.85 11.13 16.24
N ALA A 84 10.47 10.45 17.22
CA ALA A 84 11.93 10.40 17.36
C ALA A 84 12.60 9.68 16.16
N GLY A 85 11.96 8.63 15.63
CA GLY A 85 12.44 7.84 14.49
C GLY A 85 12.31 8.51 13.12
N ALA A 86 11.59 9.64 13.01
CA ALA A 86 11.25 10.28 11.73
C ALA A 86 12.47 10.64 10.86
N LYS A 87 13.64 10.87 11.47
CA LYS A 87 14.90 11.15 10.74
C LYS A 87 15.34 10.00 9.82
N GLY A 88 14.92 8.76 10.11
CA GLY A 88 15.26 7.58 9.33
C GLY A 88 14.47 7.40 8.04
N LEU A 89 13.40 8.18 7.82
CA LEU A 89 12.45 7.98 6.70
C LEU A 89 13.05 8.20 5.31
N ALA A 90 14.16 8.93 5.20
CA ALA A 90 14.85 9.16 3.93
C ALA A 90 15.62 7.93 3.43
N ASN A 91 15.83 6.93 4.28
CA ASN A 91 16.63 5.75 3.96
C ASN A 91 15.73 4.57 3.64
N TYR A 92 16.09 3.81 2.60
CA TYR A 92 15.44 2.53 2.34
C TYR A 92 15.77 1.53 3.46
N PRO A 93 14.77 0.94 4.12
CA PRO A 93 15.01 -0.09 5.11
C PRO A 93 15.52 -1.36 4.45
N THR A 94 16.24 -2.18 5.21
CA THR A 94 16.62 -3.52 4.75
C THR A 94 15.38 -4.42 4.70
N PRO A 95 15.30 -5.37 3.75
CA PRO A 95 14.17 -6.31 3.68
C PRO A 95 13.99 -7.14 4.95
N ALA A 96 15.09 -7.48 5.63
CA ALA A 96 15.07 -8.21 6.91
C ALA A 96 14.64 -7.33 8.10
N GLY A 97 14.52 -6.02 7.93
CA GLY A 97 14.28 -5.07 9.01
C GLY A 97 15.50 -4.83 9.92
N ALA A 98 15.36 -3.82 10.79
CA ALA A 98 16.41 -3.40 11.71
C ALA A 98 16.75 -4.51 12.73
N PRO A 99 18.05 -4.79 13.02
CA PRO A 99 18.45 -5.78 14.01
C PRO A 99 17.79 -5.56 15.39
N ALA A 100 17.79 -4.33 15.88
CA ALA A 100 17.18 -3.96 17.15
C ALA A 100 15.67 -4.27 17.22
N LEU A 101 14.96 -4.16 16.10
CA LEU A 101 13.54 -4.52 16.04
C LEU A 101 13.36 -6.04 16.17
N ARG A 102 14.15 -6.83 15.44
CA ARG A 102 14.09 -8.29 15.49
C ARG A 102 14.44 -8.83 16.87
N GLU A 103 15.45 -8.26 17.52
CA GLU A 103 15.83 -8.56 18.90
C GLU A 103 14.69 -8.24 19.88
N ALA A 104 14.10 -7.04 19.78
CA ALA A 104 12.98 -6.64 20.64
C ALA A 104 11.76 -7.58 20.49
N ILE A 105 11.45 -7.99 19.26
CA ILE A 105 10.39 -8.98 18.98
C ILE A 105 10.73 -10.32 19.62
N ALA A 106 11.96 -10.81 19.42
CA ALA A 106 12.36 -12.10 19.96
C ALA A 106 12.31 -12.13 21.50
N GLU A 107 12.79 -11.08 22.13
CA GLU A 107 12.75 -10.93 23.59
C GLU A 107 11.32 -10.78 24.13
N TRP A 108 10.44 -10.10 23.40
CA TRP A 108 9.02 -10.05 23.76
C TRP A 108 8.37 -11.43 23.68
N LEU A 109 8.65 -12.20 22.62
CA LEU A 109 8.11 -13.56 22.46
C LEU A 109 8.60 -14.50 23.56
N LYS A 110 9.90 -14.45 23.91
CA LYS A 110 10.46 -15.22 25.03
C LYS A 110 9.75 -14.90 26.34
N ARG A 111 9.57 -13.62 26.67
CA ARG A 111 8.86 -13.21 27.91
C ARG A 111 7.38 -13.60 27.89
N ARG A 112 6.69 -13.38 26.77
CA ARG A 112 5.24 -13.55 26.67
C ARG A 112 4.81 -15.02 26.65
N HIS A 113 5.64 -15.89 26.06
CA HIS A 113 5.33 -17.30 25.81
C HIS A 113 6.28 -18.28 26.50
N GLY A 114 7.30 -17.82 27.24
CA GLY A 114 8.23 -18.68 27.95
C GLY A 114 9.17 -19.46 27.04
N LEU A 115 9.53 -18.92 25.87
CA LEU A 115 10.42 -19.61 24.93
C LEU A 115 11.85 -19.66 25.48
N ILE A 116 12.47 -20.84 25.43
CA ILE A 116 13.86 -21.05 25.89
C ILE A 116 14.85 -20.34 24.96
N SER A 117 14.61 -20.40 23.65
CA SER A 117 15.48 -19.80 22.64
C SER A 117 14.68 -19.36 21.41
N LEU A 118 15.08 -18.24 20.83
CA LEU A 118 14.57 -17.71 19.57
C LEU A 118 15.67 -16.85 18.96
N ASP A 119 16.16 -17.22 17.77
CA ASP A 119 17.21 -16.49 17.05
C ASP A 119 16.59 -15.37 16.20
N PRO A 120 16.82 -14.08 16.55
CA PRO A 120 16.28 -12.95 15.81
C PRO A 120 16.85 -12.82 14.40
N ALA A 121 17.99 -13.44 14.07
CA ALA A 121 18.60 -13.38 12.74
C ALA A 121 17.92 -14.29 11.73
N THR A 122 17.44 -15.46 12.17
CA THR A 122 16.95 -16.52 11.29
C THR A 122 15.48 -16.84 11.48
N GLN A 123 14.88 -16.47 12.62
CA GLN A 123 13.52 -16.88 13.00
C GLN A 123 12.54 -15.70 13.17
N VAL A 124 12.95 -14.47 12.84
CA VAL A 124 12.10 -13.27 12.94
C VAL A 124 12.16 -12.47 11.64
N LEU A 125 11.00 -12.30 11.02
CA LEU A 125 10.81 -11.41 9.86
C LEU A 125 9.72 -10.37 10.18
N PRO A 126 10.07 -9.09 10.33
CA PRO A 126 9.09 -8.02 10.49
C PRO A 126 8.26 -7.83 9.22
N VAL A 127 6.96 -7.61 9.37
CA VAL A 127 6.01 -7.41 8.27
C VAL A 127 5.13 -6.19 8.51
N LEU A 128 4.61 -5.60 7.43
CA LEU A 128 3.73 -4.43 7.47
C LEU A 128 2.28 -4.83 7.77
N GLY A 129 2.09 -5.48 8.92
CA GLY A 129 0.81 -6.04 9.34
C GLY A 129 0.64 -7.50 8.92
N SER A 130 -0.06 -8.28 9.76
CA SER A 130 -0.22 -9.73 9.58
C SER A 130 -0.95 -10.12 8.30
N ARG A 131 -1.77 -9.22 7.74
CA ARG A 131 -2.50 -9.46 6.49
C ARG A 131 -1.58 -9.62 5.29
N GLU A 132 -0.50 -8.86 5.23
CA GLU A 132 0.49 -8.96 4.15
C GLU A 132 1.35 -10.22 4.29
N ALA A 133 1.49 -10.72 5.52
CA ALA A 133 2.31 -11.89 5.82
C ALA A 133 1.64 -13.23 5.46
N LEU A 134 0.31 -13.25 5.31
CA LEU A 134 -0.52 -14.46 5.09
C LEU A 134 -1.01 -14.52 3.64
#